data_AF-A0A024GPD3-F1
#
_entry.id   AF-A0A024GPD3-F1
#
_cell.length_a   1.000
_cell.length_b   1.000
_cell.length_c   1.000
_cell.angle_alpha   90.00
_cell.angle_beta   90.00
_cell.angle_gamma   90.00
#
_symmetry.space_group_name_H-M   'P 1'
#
loop_
_entity.id
_entity.type
_entity.pdbx_description
1 polymer ?
#
loop_
_entity_poly.entity_id
_entity_poly.type
_entity_poly.pdbx_seq_one_letter_code
_entity_poly.pdbx_strand_id
1 'polypeptide(L)'
;MQSVCGCQTIGTGECKGVQSRENTVVVRRTFCSLPYHPRIIAFSGKRQFSMLFTPPSKIKHYGRQSCLPPDWPFRDLHSWEVWVLPSSSGRAVMTKEERVVPYQQLAKRFHDIPWPMIDLQTVDHKLE
;
A
#
# COMPACT_ATOMS: atom_id res chain seq x y z
N MET A 1 7.78 26.89 -1.73
CA MET A 1 8.02 26.33 -0.39
C MET A 1 8.50 24.90 -0.56
N GLN A 2 9.82 24.71 -0.53
CA GLN A 2 10.45 23.39 -0.59
C GLN A 2 10.39 22.78 0.81
N SER A 3 9.73 21.63 0.97
CA SER A 3 9.78 20.87 2.22
C SER A 3 10.95 19.90 2.15
N VAL A 4 11.98 20.20 2.91
CA VAL A 4 13.19 19.40 3.08
C VAL A 4 12.83 18.23 3.99
N CYS A 5 12.98 17.00 3.49
CA CYS A 5 12.75 15.80 4.29
C CYS A 5 13.95 15.56 5.21
N GLY A 6 13.84 15.97 6.48
CA GLY A 6 14.82 15.66 7.51
C GLY A 6 14.47 14.35 8.21
N CYS A 7 15.30 13.32 8.05
CA CYS A 7 15.29 12.16 8.96
C CYS A 7 15.88 12.60 10.31
N GLN A 8 15.07 12.60 11.37
CA GLN A 8 15.57 12.81 12.72
C GLN A 8 15.90 11.45 13.36
N THR A 9 17.17 11.25 13.68
CA THR A 9 17.67 10.12 14.47
C THR A 9 17.43 10.42 15.96
N ILE A 10 16.52 9.69 16.61
CA ILE A 10 16.35 9.80 18.07
C ILE A 10 17.15 8.69 18.76
N GLY A 11 18.22 9.10 19.46
CA GLY A 11 18.66 8.57 20.75
C GLY A 11 19.30 7.18 20.79
N THR A 12 20.63 7.12 20.78
CA THR A 12 21.43 5.99 21.26
C THR A 12 21.41 5.94 22.79
N GLY A 13 20.82 4.89 23.36
CA GLY A 13 21.12 4.47 24.74
C GLY A 13 22.33 3.55 24.72
N GLU A 14 23.44 3.98 25.32
CA GLU A 14 24.62 3.15 25.57
C GLU A 14 24.32 2.08 26.64
N CYS A 15 24.62 0.82 26.33
CA CYS A 15 25.00 -0.20 27.31
C CYS A 15 26.16 -1.01 26.73
N LYS A 16 27.31 -0.98 27.42
CA LYS A 16 28.52 -1.72 27.06
C LYS A 16 28.32 -3.23 27.25
N GLY A 17 28.83 -4.06 26.33
CA GLY A 17 29.05 -5.49 26.61
C GLY A 17 29.25 -6.40 25.39
N VAL A 18 30.52 -6.81 25.21
CA VAL A 18 31.05 -8.11 24.73
C VAL A 18 30.70 -8.61 23.30
N GLN A 19 31.78 -8.87 22.54
CA GLN A 19 31.81 -9.46 21.21
C GLN A 19 31.20 -10.87 21.17
N SER A 20 30.21 -11.07 20.30
CA SER A 20 29.98 -12.33 19.59
C SER A 20 29.37 -11.99 18.23
N ARG A 21 29.87 -12.63 17.16
CA ARG A 21 29.35 -12.48 15.80
C ARG A 21 27.98 -13.14 15.73
N GLU A 22 26.95 -12.39 16.08
CA GLU A 22 25.56 -12.74 15.86
C GLU A 22 25.04 -11.75 14.82
N ASN A 23 24.44 -12.25 13.73
CA ASN A 23 23.79 -11.39 12.74
C ASN A 23 22.64 -10.68 13.45
N THR A 24 22.90 -9.50 14.00
CA THR A 24 21.88 -8.69 14.64
C THR A 24 20.94 -8.20 13.56
N VAL A 25 19.83 -8.93 13.37
CA VAL A 25 18.72 -8.47 12.56
C VAL A 25 18.09 -7.30 13.31
N VAL A 26 18.51 -6.08 12.95
CA VAL A 26 17.90 -4.86 13.46
C VAL A 26 16.53 -4.72 12.79
N VAL A 27 15.48 -5.17 13.48
CA VAL A 27 14.09 -4.97 13.07
C VAL A 27 13.74 -3.49 13.24
N ARG A 28 14.00 -2.69 12.21
CA ARG A 28 13.53 -1.30 12.15
C ARG A 28 12.14 -1.28 11.56
N ARG A 29 11.14 -0.99 12.41
CA ARG A 29 9.80 -0.60 11.94
C ARG A 29 9.96 0.73 11.19
N THR A 30 9.98 0.70 9.86
CA THR A 30 9.85 1.95 9.09
C THR A 30 8.42 2.43 9.21
N PHE A 31 8.23 3.45 10.03
CA PHE A 31 7.09 4.32 9.88
C PHE A 31 7.34 5.10 8.59
N CYS A 32 6.56 4.87 7.54
CA CYS A 32 6.41 5.90 6.52
C CYS A 32 6.10 7.21 7.25
N SER A 33 6.73 8.32 6.84
CA SER A 33 6.47 9.65 7.40
C SER A 33 5.00 10.08 7.30
N LEU A 34 4.20 9.34 6.52
CA LEU A 34 2.74 9.29 6.63
C LEU A 34 2.34 8.06 7.48
N PRO A 35 1.88 8.26 8.72
CA PRO A 35 1.66 7.17 9.68
C PRO A 35 0.58 6.15 9.28
N TYR A 36 -0.17 6.38 8.18
CA TYR A 36 -1.33 5.57 7.79
C TYR A 36 -1.50 5.43 6.27
N HIS A 37 -0.48 4.97 5.55
CA HIS A 37 -0.69 4.65 4.13
C HIS A 37 -1.40 3.29 3.98
N PRO A 38 -2.48 3.19 3.19
CA PRO A 38 -3.12 1.91 2.93
C PRO A 38 -2.28 1.06 1.95
N ARG A 39 -2.21 -0.26 2.14
CA ARG A 39 -1.65 -1.20 1.14
C ARG A 39 -2.66 -1.52 0.04
N ILE A 40 -3.95 -1.43 0.34
CA ILE A 40 -5.04 -1.68 -0.61
C ILE A 40 -6.05 -0.55 -0.48
N ILE A 41 -6.42 0.03 -1.62
CA ILE A 41 -7.53 0.98 -1.74
C ILE A 41 -8.57 0.35 -2.66
N ALA A 42 -9.74 0.03 -2.12
CA ALA A 42 -10.83 -0.62 -2.85
C ALA A 42 -12.02 0.33 -3.03
N PHE A 43 -12.38 0.62 -4.28
CA PHE A 43 -13.56 1.43 -4.63
C PHE A 43 -14.77 0.55 -4.85
N SER A 44 -15.89 0.82 -4.16
CA SER A 44 -17.15 0.09 -4.30
C SER A 44 -18.01 0.63 -5.45
N GLY A 45 -17.47 0.60 -6.66
CA GLY A 45 -18.19 0.96 -7.89
C GLY A 45 -17.33 1.73 -8.89
N LYS A 46 -17.52 1.43 -10.18
CA LYS A 46 -16.76 2.05 -11.29
C LYS A 46 -16.88 3.57 -11.32
N ARG A 47 -18.03 4.14 -10.95
CA ARG A 47 -18.28 5.58 -11.01
C ARG A 47 -17.40 6.37 -10.03
N GLN A 48 -17.12 5.81 -8.85
CA GLN A 48 -16.25 6.47 -7.87
C GLN A 48 -14.84 6.64 -8.43
N PHE A 49 -14.30 5.56 -9.00
CA PHE A 49 -12.94 5.57 -9.56
C PHE A 49 -12.85 6.34 -10.88
N SER A 50 -13.85 6.23 -11.76
CA SER A 50 -13.84 6.93 -13.07
C SER A 50 -13.78 8.45 -12.93
N MET A 51 -14.44 8.99 -11.90
CA MET A 51 -14.54 10.43 -11.68
C MET A 51 -13.25 11.05 -11.13
N LEU A 52 -12.25 10.23 -10.78
CA LEU A 52 -10.94 10.71 -10.38
C LEU A 52 -10.06 11.10 -11.58
N PHE A 53 -10.45 10.71 -12.80
CA PHE A 53 -9.74 11.07 -14.03
C PHE A 53 -10.34 12.34 -14.64
N THR A 54 -9.49 13.13 -15.29
CA THR A 54 -9.91 14.33 -16.04
C THR A 54 -9.45 14.18 -17.50
N PRO A 55 -10.36 13.96 -18.47
CA PRO A 55 -11.79 13.73 -18.31
C PRO A 55 -12.11 12.37 -17.65
N PRO A 56 -13.35 12.15 -17.14
CA PRO A 56 -13.72 10.89 -16.52
C PRO A 56 -13.45 9.68 -17.43
N SER A 57 -12.75 8.69 -16.90
CA SER A 57 -12.27 7.54 -17.68
C SER A 57 -13.24 6.36 -17.58
N LYS A 58 -13.47 5.66 -18.71
CA LYS A 58 -14.26 4.43 -18.72
C LYS A 58 -13.45 3.27 -18.13
N ILE A 59 -13.79 2.87 -16.91
CA ILE A 59 -13.16 1.73 -16.25
C ILE A 59 -13.60 0.42 -16.93
N LYS A 60 -12.63 -0.32 -17.49
CA LYS A 60 -12.87 -1.48 -18.36
C LYS A 60 -13.32 -2.72 -17.59
N HIS A 61 -12.68 -3.01 -16.46
CA HIS A 61 -12.90 -4.24 -15.69
C HIS A 61 -12.91 -3.97 -14.18
N TYR A 62 -13.59 -4.85 -13.44
CA TYR A 62 -13.47 -4.93 -11.98
C TYR A 62 -12.17 -5.67 -11.60
N GLY A 63 -11.74 -5.49 -10.37
CA GLY A 63 -10.48 -6.04 -9.83
C GLY A 63 -9.37 -4.99 -9.75
N ARG A 64 -8.13 -5.46 -9.69
CA ARG A 64 -6.93 -4.63 -9.56
C ARG A 64 -6.77 -3.71 -10.78
N GLN A 65 -6.47 -2.45 -10.53
CA GLN A 65 -6.25 -1.44 -11.57
C GLN A 65 -4.75 -1.14 -11.72
N SER A 66 -4.30 -1.05 -12.97
CA SER A 66 -2.94 -0.62 -13.33
C SER A 66 -2.86 0.86 -13.71
N CYS A 67 -3.96 1.42 -14.24
CA CYS A 67 -4.04 2.82 -14.66
C CYS A 67 -4.66 3.66 -13.54
N LEU A 68 -4.03 4.79 -13.23
CA LEU A 68 -4.39 5.63 -12.09
C LEU A 68 -4.50 7.09 -12.49
N PRO A 69 -5.30 7.89 -11.75
CA PRO A 69 -5.42 9.33 -11.96
C PRO A 69 -4.07 10.05 -11.96
N PRO A 70 -3.87 11.08 -12.81
CA PRO A 70 -2.64 11.89 -12.83
C PRO A 70 -2.18 12.35 -11.45
N ASP A 71 -3.12 12.80 -10.60
CA ASP A 71 -2.80 13.37 -9.29
C ASP A 71 -2.93 12.35 -8.14
N TRP A 72 -2.68 11.07 -8.42
CA TRP A 72 -2.78 10.02 -7.41
C TRP A 72 -1.77 10.25 -6.27
N PRO A 73 -2.22 10.32 -5.00
CA PRO A 73 -1.40 10.82 -3.89
C PRO A 73 -0.25 9.92 -3.45
N PHE A 74 -0.18 8.68 -3.96
CA PHE A 74 0.78 7.67 -3.51
C PHE A 74 1.78 7.23 -4.59
N ARG A 75 1.92 7.96 -5.72
CA ARG A 75 2.72 7.54 -6.89
C ARG A 75 4.14 7.04 -6.58
N ASP A 76 4.80 7.62 -5.59
CA ASP A 76 6.21 7.33 -5.26
C ASP A 76 6.37 6.16 -4.28
N LEU A 77 5.27 5.55 -3.81
CA LEU A 77 5.30 4.39 -2.93
C LEU A 77 5.04 3.12 -3.74
N HIS A 78 5.94 2.14 -3.73
CA HIS A 78 5.76 0.87 -4.48
C HIS A 78 4.86 -0.16 -3.78
N SER A 79 4.08 0.30 -2.80
CA SER A 79 3.65 -0.53 -1.68
C SER A 79 2.12 -0.70 -1.63
N TRP A 80 1.38 -0.06 -2.52
CA TRP A 80 -0.09 -0.06 -2.54
C TRP A 80 -0.68 -0.60 -3.84
N GLU A 81 -1.93 -1.02 -3.74
CA GLU A 81 -2.73 -1.53 -4.84
C GLU A 81 -4.10 -0.84 -4.86
N VAL A 82 -4.58 -0.52 -6.07
CA VAL A 82 -5.93 0.00 -6.26
C VAL A 82 -6.81 -1.06 -6.86
N TRP A 83 -7.98 -1.24 -6.28
CA TRP A 83 -8.98 -2.21 -6.70
C TRP A 83 -10.31 -1.51 -6.96
N VAL A 84 -11.01 -1.93 -8.01
CA VAL A 84 -12.36 -1.46 -8.31
C VAL A 84 -13.31 -2.64 -8.22
N LEU A 85 -14.24 -2.56 -7.28
CA LEU A 85 -15.22 -3.60 -7.03
C LEU A 85 -16.57 -3.20 -7.63
N PRO A 86 -17.44 -4.19 -7.90
CA PRO A 86 -18.86 -3.94 -8.10
C PRO A 86 -19.46 -3.12 -6.96
N SER A 87 -20.51 -2.36 -7.27
CA SER A 87 -21.27 -1.71 -6.19
C SER A 87 -21.99 -2.77 -5.37
N SER A 88 -21.99 -2.62 -4.05
CA SER A 88 -22.74 -3.47 -3.11
C SER A 88 -24.25 -3.20 -3.14
N SER A 89 -24.72 -2.17 -3.86
CA SER A 89 -26.15 -1.85 -3.98
C SER A 89 -26.90 -2.93 -4.78
N GLY A 90 -28.06 -3.36 -4.28
CA GLY A 90 -28.96 -4.28 -4.99
C GLY A 90 -29.49 -3.76 -6.33
N ARG A 91 -29.33 -2.45 -6.61
CA ARG A 91 -29.71 -1.82 -7.89
C ARG A 91 -28.71 -2.04 -9.03
N ALA A 92 -27.56 -2.62 -8.74
CA ALA A 92 -26.57 -2.92 -9.77
C ALA A 92 -27.06 -4.06 -10.67
N VAL A 93 -27.27 -3.76 -11.95
CA VAL A 93 -27.63 -4.74 -12.99
C VAL A 93 -26.43 -5.64 -13.28
N MET A 94 -26.31 -6.72 -12.52
CA MET A 94 -25.32 -7.78 -12.68
C MET A 94 -25.80 -9.01 -11.93
N THR A 95 -25.31 -10.18 -12.32
CA THR A 95 -25.56 -11.42 -11.58
C THR A 95 -24.87 -11.38 -10.21
N LYS A 96 -25.32 -12.24 -9.30
CA LYS A 96 -24.69 -12.36 -7.98
C LYS A 96 -23.27 -12.91 -8.12
N GLU A 97 -23.09 -13.84 -9.04
CA GLU A 97 -21.84 -14.53 -9.33
C GLU A 97 -20.79 -13.53 -9.84
N GLU A 98 -21.13 -12.72 -10.85
CA GLU A 98 -20.27 -11.64 -11.35
C GLU A 98 -19.94 -10.59 -10.27
N ARG A 99 -20.88 -10.33 -9.36
CA ARG A 99 -20.66 -9.40 -8.25
C ARG A 99 -19.64 -9.94 -7.26
N VAL A 100 -19.70 -11.23 -6.93
CA VAL A 100 -18.92 -11.85 -5.86
C VAL A 100 -17.47 -12.10 -6.28
N VAL A 101 -17.22 -12.42 -7.55
CA VAL A 101 -15.87 -12.77 -8.04
C VAL A 101 -14.80 -11.72 -7.68
N PRO A 102 -14.97 -10.41 -7.95
CA PRO A 102 -13.96 -9.41 -7.61
C PRO A 102 -13.72 -9.28 -6.10
N TYR A 103 -14.74 -9.49 -5.27
CA TYR A 103 -14.60 -9.50 -3.81
C TYR A 103 -13.81 -10.71 -3.33
N GLN A 104 -14.05 -11.90 -3.91
CA GLN A 104 -13.27 -13.11 -3.59
C GLN A 104 -11.80 -12.96 -4.00
N GLN A 105 -11.54 -12.38 -5.17
CA GLN A 105 -10.18 -12.09 -5.63
C GLN A 105 -9.46 -11.11 -4.69
N LEU A 106 -10.16 -10.07 -4.25
CA LEU A 106 -9.62 -9.12 -3.27
C LEU A 106 -9.34 -9.79 -1.92
N ALA A 107 -10.26 -10.63 -1.43
CA ALA A 107 -10.08 -11.36 -0.18
C ALA A 107 -8.87 -12.30 -0.26
N LYS A 108 -8.71 -13.03 -1.36
CA LYS A 108 -7.51 -13.85 -1.62
C LYS A 108 -6.26 -12.99 -1.55
N ARG A 109 -6.24 -11.85 -2.26
CA ARG A 109 -5.09 -10.94 -2.25
C ARG A 109 -4.77 -10.43 -0.85
N PHE A 110 -5.79 -10.14 -0.05
CA PHE A 110 -5.62 -9.70 1.33
C PHE A 110 -4.95 -10.76 2.20
N HIS A 111 -5.29 -12.04 2.03
CA HIS A 111 -4.62 -13.16 2.72
C HIS A 111 -3.16 -13.34 2.31
N ASP A 112 -2.79 -12.95 1.08
CA ASP A 112 -1.42 -13.00 0.59
C ASP A 112 -0.53 -11.87 1.16
N ILE A 113 -1.10 -10.90 1.89
CA ILE A 113 -0.34 -9.81 2.50
C ILE A 113 0.15 -10.27 3.88
N PRO A 114 1.47 -10.31 4.11
CA PRO A 114 2.02 -10.68 5.42
C PRO A 114 1.52 -9.76 6.53
N TRP A 115 1.06 -10.36 7.63
CA TRP A 115 0.68 -9.66 8.84
C TRP A 115 1.34 -10.32 10.07
N PRO A 116 1.98 -9.57 10.99
CA PRO A 116 2.13 -8.11 10.97
C PRO A 116 3.06 -7.65 9.83
N MET A 117 2.80 -6.44 9.32
CA MET A 117 3.67 -5.84 8.31
C MET A 117 5.00 -5.44 8.97
N ILE A 118 6.05 -6.21 8.72
CA ILE A 118 7.42 -5.89 9.16
C ILE A 118 8.21 -5.49 7.92
N ASP A 119 8.48 -4.19 7.77
CA ASP A 119 9.42 -3.72 6.75
C ASP A 119 10.85 -3.96 7.26
N LEU A 120 11.60 -4.84 6.61
CA LEU A 120 13.02 -5.05 6.89
C LEU A 120 13.84 -4.28 5.85
N GLN A 121 14.50 -3.20 6.27
CA GLN A 121 15.54 -2.56 5.45
C GLN A 121 16.91 -3.15 5.79
N THR A 122 17.56 -3.77 4.81
CA THR A 122 18.97 -4.20 4.90
C THR A 122 19.87 -2.97 4.72
N VAL A 123 20.66 -2.65 5.74
CA VAL A 123 21.61 -1.54 5.69
C VAL A 123 22.98 -2.12 5.30
N ASP A 124 23.36 -2.01 4.03
CA ASP A 124 24.72 -2.31 3.60
C ASP A 124 25.63 -1.17 4.04
N HIS A 125 26.31 -1.33 5.17
CA HIS A 125 27.39 -0.43 5.57
C HIS A 125 28.59 -0.63 4.64
N LYS A 126 28.77 0.29 3.68
CA LYS A 126 30.05 0.44 2.98
C LYS A 126 31.04 1.07 3.98
N LEU A 127 32.07 0.30 4.35
CA LEU A 127 33.23 0.78 5.09
C LEU A 127 34.04 1.69 4.15
N GLU A 128 34.13 2.98 4.45
CA GLU A 128 35.24 3.84 4.02
C GLU A 128 36.25 3.97 5.16
#